data_AF-A0A7K3L4G0-F1
#
_entry.id   AF-A0A7K3L4G0-F1
#
_cell.length_a   1.000
_cell.length_b   1.000
_cell.length_c   1.000
_cell.angle_alpha   90.00
_cell.angle_beta   90.00
_cell.angle_gamma   90.00
#
_symmetry.space_group_name_H-M   'P 1'
#
loop_
_entity.id
_entity.type
_entity.pdbx_description
1 polymer ?
#
loop_
_entity_poly.entity_id
_entity_poly.type
_entity_poly.pdbx_seq_one_letter_code
_entity_poly.pdbx_strand_id
1 'polypeptide(L)'
;MQTGWLVWGGGWFYLADTYGQGIGFGDPQYGTMRTGWQFIKHAANMTDWYYFAGGGSGRMQTGWLADGNRTYYLADEAVGSSFNSIDYGTMLHGLHKIGAYDYCFYIKGTDHDLEGRFLDGEMIRDTSWLSVFQDGKHICYGRADANGRVTLIGFDEEDPDMGPRE
;
A
#
# COMPACT_ATOMS: atom_id res chain seq x y z
N MET A 1 -30.10 -4.98 -7.03
CA MET A 1 -29.06 -5.23 -6.01
C MET A 1 -28.01 -4.15 -6.17
N GLN A 2 -27.51 -3.55 -5.09
CA GLN A 2 -26.47 -2.53 -5.16
C GLN A 2 -25.09 -3.20 -5.33
N THR A 3 -24.19 -2.57 -6.06
CA THR A 3 -22.82 -3.06 -6.35
C THR A 3 -21.83 -1.90 -6.34
N GLY A 4 -20.53 -2.21 -6.28
CA GLY A 4 -19.44 -1.23 -6.32
C GLY A 4 -19.27 -0.48 -5.00
N TRP A 5 -18.65 0.70 -5.10
CA TRP A 5 -18.40 1.58 -3.96
C TRP A 5 -19.70 2.12 -3.35
N LEU A 6 -19.79 2.07 -2.02
CA LEU A 6 -20.91 2.56 -1.23
C LEU A 6 -20.38 3.41 -0.07
N VAL A 7 -20.91 4.63 0.06
CA VAL A 7 -20.74 5.44 1.27
C VAL A 7 -21.92 5.19 2.20
N TRP A 8 -21.65 4.78 3.43
CA TRP A 8 -22.68 4.63 4.45
C TRP A 8 -22.12 4.97 5.83
N GLY A 9 -22.87 5.72 6.64
CA GLY A 9 -22.45 6.07 8.01
C GLY A 9 -21.09 6.77 8.11
N GLY A 10 -20.66 7.52 7.08
CA GLY A 10 -19.35 8.18 7.05
C GLY A 10 -18.16 7.22 6.80
N GLY A 11 -18.41 6.06 6.21
CA GLY A 11 -17.38 5.12 5.79
C GLY A 11 -17.62 4.61 4.38
N TRP A 12 -16.54 4.16 3.75
CA TRP A 12 -16.59 3.47 2.45
C TRP A 12 -16.72 1.97 2.65
N PHE A 13 -17.47 1.35 1.75
CA PHE A 13 -17.69 -0.09 1.63
C PHE A 13 -17.58 -0.46 0.16
N TYR A 14 -17.24 -1.72 -0.09
CA TYR A 14 -17.24 -2.27 -1.44
C TYR A 14 -18.17 -3.46 -1.54
N LEU A 15 -19.10 -3.38 -2.48
CA LEU A 15 -19.97 -4.49 -2.87
C LEU A 15 -19.42 -5.09 -4.16
N ALA A 16 -19.21 -6.40 -4.16
CA ALA A 16 -18.65 -7.12 -5.30
C ALA A 16 -19.40 -6.79 -6.60
N ASP A 17 -18.65 -6.56 -7.66
CA ASP A 17 -19.19 -6.12 -8.93
C ASP A 17 -18.34 -6.65 -10.09
N THR A 18 -18.82 -6.41 -11.30
CA THR A 18 -18.14 -6.85 -12.51
C THR A 18 -16.92 -6.00 -12.84
N TYR A 19 -16.97 -4.69 -12.57
CA TYR A 19 -15.92 -3.80 -13.03
C TYR A 19 -14.66 -3.89 -12.15
N GLY A 20 -14.82 -3.73 -10.84
CA GLY A 20 -13.66 -3.70 -9.95
C GLY A 20 -13.08 -5.07 -9.63
N GLN A 21 -13.90 -6.13 -9.66
CA GLN A 21 -13.45 -7.49 -9.28
C GLN A 21 -13.71 -8.57 -10.34
N GLY A 22 -14.34 -8.25 -11.47
CA GLY A 22 -14.65 -9.26 -12.50
C GLY A 22 -15.77 -10.22 -12.11
N ILE A 23 -16.55 -9.92 -11.06
CA ILE A 23 -17.63 -10.79 -10.57
C ILE A 23 -18.88 -10.52 -11.41
N GLY A 24 -19.30 -11.54 -12.16
CA GLY A 24 -20.39 -11.43 -13.13
C GLY A 24 -21.79 -11.51 -12.50
N PHE A 25 -22.78 -11.03 -13.23
CA PHE A 25 -24.19 -11.22 -12.85
C PHE A 25 -24.51 -12.72 -12.79
N GLY A 26 -25.09 -13.17 -11.67
CA GLY A 26 -25.39 -14.58 -11.40
C GLY A 26 -24.33 -15.31 -10.56
N ASP A 27 -23.17 -14.70 -10.30
CA ASP A 27 -22.24 -15.19 -9.29
C ASP A 27 -22.83 -15.00 -7.88
N PRO A 28 -22.78 -15.99 -6.97
CA PRO A 28 -23.26 -15.84 -5.60
C PRO A 28 -22.61 -14.70 -4.81
N GLN A 29 -21.40 -14.27 -5.20
CA GLN A 29 -20.68 -13.16 -4.60
C GLN A 29 -21.12 -11.81 -5.15
N TYR A 30 -21.83 -11.75 -6.28
CA TYR A 30 -22.24 -10.49 -6.90
C TYR A 30 -23.07 -9.63 -5.93
N GLY A 31 -22.66 -8.38 -5.72
CA GLY A 31 -23.27 -7.43 -4.78
C GLY A 31 -23.06 -7.75 -3.30
N THR A 32 -22.29 -8.78 -2.95
CA THR A 32 -21.95 -9.08 -1.54
C THR A 32 -20.91 -8.10 -1.02
N MET A 33 -21.01 -7.73 0.26
CA MET A 33 -20.06 -6.84 0.91
C MET A 33 -18.70 -7.52 1.08
N ARG A 34 -17.63 -6.82 0.69
CA ARG A 34 -16.26 -7.32 0.79
C ARG A 34 -15.61 -7.01 2.14
N THR A 35 -14.71 -7.88 2.53
CA THR A 35 -13.90 -7.80 3.76
C THR A 35 -12.47 -8.25 3.48
N GLY A 36 -11.51 -7.82 4.29
CA GLY A 36 -10.08 -8.10 4.10
C GLY A 36 -9.47 -7.35 2.92
N TRP A 37 -8.31 -7.81 2.47
CA TRP A 37 -7.61 -7.29 1.30
C TRP A 37 -8.39 -7.52 0.01
N GLN A 38 -8.59 -6.45 -0.77
CA GLN A 38 -9.28 -6.50 -2.05
C GLN A 38 -8.47 -5.70 -3.08
N PHE A 39 -8.15 -6.34 -4.20
CA PHE A 39 -7.58 -5.68 -5.37
C PHE A 39 -8.72 -5.22 -6.25
N ILE A 40 -8.90 -3.90 -6.36
CA ILE A 40 -10.09 -3.30 -6.97
C ILE A 40 -9.67 -2.38 -8.10
N LYS A 41 -10.28 -2.57 -9.27
CA LYS A 41 -10.11 -1.71 -10.44
C LYS A 41 -11.04 -0.50 -10.36
N HIS A 42 -10.49 0.69 -10.55
CA HIS A 42 -11.23 1.96 -10.50
C HIS A 42 -11.24 2.70 -11.84
N ALA A 43 -10.19 2.53 -12.65
CA ALA A 43 -10.11 3.06 -14.01
C ALA A 43 -9.45 2.04 -14.95
N ALA A 44 -9.49 2.29 -16.25
CA ALA A 44 -9.01 1.35 -17.28
C ALA A 44 -7.60 0.79 -16.99
N ASN A 45 -6.72 1.63 -16.42
CA ASN A 45 -5.31 1.33 -16.13
C ASN A 45 -4.94 1.57 -14.66
N MET A 46 -5.92 1.59 -13.74
CA MET A 46 -5.66 1.84 -12.32
C MET A 46 -6.38 0.80 -11.48
N THR A 47 -5.61 0.07 -10.68
CA THR A 47 -6.09 -1.02 -9.82
C THR A 47 -5.19 -1.07 -8.60
N ASP A 48 -5.78 -0.96 -7.43
CA ASP A 48 -5.03 -0.86 -6.18
C ASP A 48 -5.60 -1.78 -5.12
N TRP A 49 -4.79 -2.03 -4.10
CA TRP A 49 -5.18 -2.78 -2.93
C TRP A 49 -5.88 -1.88 -1.92
N TYR A 50 -6.98 -2.40 -1.37
CA TYR A 50 -7.72 -1.82 -0.26
C TYR A 50 -7.89 -2.87 0.83
N TYR A 51 -8.14 -2.41 2.05
CA TYR A 51 -8.50 -3.29 3.15
C TYR A 51 -9.84 -2.91 3.75
N PHE A 52 -10.74 -3.89 3.86
CA PHE A 52 -12.05 -3.73 4.48
C PHE A 52 -12.09 -4.49 5.80
N ALA A 53 -12.64 -3.88 6.86
CA ALA A 53 -12.72 -4.49 8.17
C ALA A 53 -13.39 -5.87 8.13
N GLY A 54 -12.77 -6.84 8.81
CA GLY A 54 -13.35 -8.17 9.01
C GLY A 54 -14.55 -8.17 9.96
N GLY A 55 -14.96 -9.37 10.39
CA GLY A 55 -16.00 -9.53 11.42
C GLY A 55 -17.39 -9.05 11.01
N GLY A 56 -17.66 -8.96 9.70
CA GLY A 56 -18.95 -8.50 9.17
C GLY A 56 -19.14 -6.99 9.15
N SER A 57 -18.14 -6.19 9.53
CA SER A 57 -18.23 -4.73 9.41
C SER A 57 -18.10 -4.29 7.95
N GLY A 58 -17.07 -4.73 7.23
CA GLY A 58 -16.84 -4.37 5.82
C GLY A 58 -16.49 -2.90 5.59
N ARG A 59 -16.31 -2.09 6.65
CA ARG A 59 -15.89 -0.69 6.52
C ARG A 59 -14.43 -0.63 6.08
N MET A 60 -14.15 0.13 5.02
CA MET A 60 -12.79 0.39 4.53
C MET A 60 -11.93 0.97 5.65
N GLN A 61 -10.73 0.44 5.80
CA GLN A 61 -9.71 0.94 6.71
C GLN A 61 -8.84 1.97 6.00
N THR A 62 -8.27 2.88 6.77
CA THR A 62 -7.32 3.91 6.32
C THR A 62 -6.26 4.11 7.40
N GLY A 63 -5.11 4.68 7.04
CA GLY A 63 -3.96 4.87 7.93
C GLY A 63 -3.17 3.57 8.15
N TRP A 64 -2.51 3.49 9.31
CA TRP A 64 -1.69 2.32 9.69
C TRP A 64 -2.54 1.06 9.83
N LEU A 65 -2.12 0.00 9.13
CA LEU A 65 -2.72 -1.34 9.21
C LEU A 65 -1.67 -2.36 9.63
N ALA A 66 -1.92 -3.06 10.73
CA ALA A 66 -1.17 -4.25 11.10
C ALA A 66 -1.95 -5.51 10.65
N ASP A 67 -1.30 -6.35 9.85
CA ASP A 67 -1.85 -7.64 9.42
C ASP A 67 -0.83 -8.75 9.74
N GLY A 68 -1.06 -9.41 10.88
CA GLY A 68 -0.08 -10.30 11.49
C GLY A 68 1.18 -9.55 11.93
N ASN A 69 2.35 -9.98 11.43
CA ASN A 69 3.65 -9.36 11.74
C ASN A 69 4.05 -8.26 10.74
N ARG A 70 3.16 -7.98 9.76
CA ARG A 70 3.40 -7.02 8.69
C ARG A 70 2.65 -5.74 8.96
N THR A 71 3.23 -4.64 8.52
CA THR A 71 2.64 -3.31 8.67
C THR A 71 2.51 -2.67 7.30
N TYR A 72 1.36 -2.07 7.04
CA TYR A 72 1.01 -1.40 5.80
C TYR A 72 0.47 -0.01 6.13
N TYR A 73 0.40 0.85 5.13
CA TYR A 73 -0.31 2.10 5.24
C TYR A 73 -1.32 2.22 4.12
N LEU A 74 -2.56 2.54 4.49
CA LEU A 74 -3.66 2.80 3.59
C LEU A 74 -3.85 4.31 3.51
N ALA A 75 -3.79 4.86 2.31
CA ALA A 75 -3.80 6.29 2.04
C ALA A 75 -4.97 7.00 2.74
N ASP A 76 -4.65 8.12 3.37
CA ASP A 76 -5.59 8.94 4.12
C ASP A 76 -5.16 10.42 4.07
N GLU A 77 -5.81 11.25 4.86
CA GLU A 77 -5.54 12.69 4.87
C GLU A 77 -4.11 13.02 5.32
N ALA A 78 -3.45 12.14 6.11
CA ALA A 78 -2.09 12.38 6.57
C ALA A 78 -1.05 12.33 5.44
N VAL A 79 -1.39 11.64 4.34
CA VAL A 79 -0.60 11.63 3.09
C VAL A 79 -1.23 12.48 1.99
N GLY A 80 -2.22 13.31 2.32
CA GLY A 80 -2.89 14.22 1.40
C GLY A 80 -4.04 13.61 0.59
N SER A 81 -4.44 12.37 0.88
CA SER A 81 -5.58 11.72 0.22
C SER A 81 -6.88 12.11 0.93
N SER A 82 -7.69 12.94 0.28
CA SER A 82 -8.99 13.40 0.81
C SER A 82 -10.04 12.28 0.76
N PHE A 83 -11.03 12.29 1.66
CA PHE A 83 -12.06 11.23 1.78
C PHE A 83 -12.78 10.81 0.47
N ASN A 84 -12.93 11.73 -0.49
CA ASN A 84 -13.57 11.47 -1.79
C ASN A 84 -12.57 11.33 -2.95
N SER A 85 -11.27 11.23 -2.65
CA SER A 85 -10.23 10.99 -3.65
C SER A 85 -10.28 9.54 -4.12
N ILE A 86 -9.89 9.31 -5.37
CA ILE A 86 -9.73 7.95 -5.93
C ILE A 86 -8.62 7.17 -5.20
N ASP A 87 -7.64 7.90 -4.65
CA ASP A 87 -6.53 7.33 -3.90
C ASP A 87 -6.87 7.13 -2.41
N TYR A 88 -8.11 7.36 -1.97
CA TYR A 88 -8.44 7.26 -0.54
C TYR A 88 -8.59 5.80 -0.12
N GLY A 89 -7.76 5.36 0.81
CA GLY A 89 -7.70 3.98 1.31
C GLY A 89 -6.86 3.01 0.48
N THR A 90 -6.19 3.49 -0.58
CA THR A 90 -5.27 2.65 -1.36
C THR A 90 -4.03 2.29 -0.56
N MET A 91 -3.51 1.09 -0.73
CA MET A 91 -2.24 0.69 -0.15
C MET A 91 -1.09 1.50 -0.74
N LEU A 92 -0.23 2.05 0.12
CA LEU A 92 0.92 2.83 -0.32
C LEU A 92 2.09 1.96 -0.78
N HIS A 93 2.91 2.55 -1.65
CA HIS A 93 4.13 1.99 -2.24
C HIS A 93 5.19 3.07 -2.32
N GLY A 94 6.47 2.72 -2.12
CA GLY A 94 7.58 3.67 -2.20
C GLY A 94 7.66 4.62 -1.02
N LEU A 95 8.33 5.77 -1.22
CA LEU A 95 8.62 6.75 -0.17
C LEU A 95 7.43 7.68 0.08
N HIS A 96 6.96 7.74 1.32
CA HIS A 96 5.92 8.64 1.77
C HIS A 96 6.24 9.30 3.10
N LYS A 97 5.91 10.59 3.21
CA LYS A 97 5.96 11.32 4.48
C LYS A 97 4.65 11.15 5.22
N ILE A 98 4.71 10.60 6.43
CA ILE A 98 3.55 10.38 7.31
C ILE A 98 3.81 11.08 8.63
N GLY A 99 3.14 12.21 8.84
CA GLY A 99 3.41 13.09 9.97
C GLY A 99 4.83 13.67 9.91
N ALA A 100 5.64 13.38 10.93
CA ALA A 100 7.00 13.93 11.06
C ALA A 100 8.09 13.10 10.39
N TYR A 101 7.78 11.88 9.93
CA TYR A 101 8.77 10.91 9.47
C TYR A 101 8.48 10.44 8.05
N ASP A 102 9.53 10.02 7.36
CA ASP A 102 9.45 9.36 6.08
C ASP A 102 9.44 7.84 6.29
N TYR A 103 8.65 7.16 5.47
CA TYR A 103 8.47 5.71 5.48
C TYR A 103 8.57 5.19 4.05
N CYS A 104 9.14 4.01 3.89
CA CYS A 104 9.22 3.35 2.59
C CYS A 104 8.39 2.06 2.62
N PHE A 105 7.50 1.89 1.65
CA PHE A 105 6.68 0.71 1.49
C PHE A 105 7.18 -0.09 0.29
N TYR A 106 7.36 -1.40 0.46
CA TYR A 106 7.97 -2.26 -0.54
C TYR A 106 7.16 -2.28 -1.83
N ILE A 107 7.83 -2.17 -2.96
CA ILE A 107 7.23 -2.28 -4.30
C ILE A 107 7.63 -3.64 -4.86
N LYS A 108 6.67 -4.52 -5.09
CA LYS A 108 6.99 -5.83 -5.64
C LYS A 108 7.49 -5.71 -7.09
N GLY A 109 8.62 -6.36 -7.37
CA GLY A 109 9.16 -6.48 -8.72
C GLY A 109 10.10 -5.34 -9.15
N THR A 110 10.47 -4.45 -8.25
CA THR A 110 11.59 -3.51 -8.44
C THR A 110 12.90 -4.16 -7.95
N ASP A 111 14.04 -3.89 -8.62
CA ASP A 111 15.39 -4.38 -8.26
C ASP A 111 15.89 -3.76 -6.94
N HIS A 112 15.33 -4.22 -5.82
CA HIS A 112 15.85 -3.94 -4.49
C HIS A 112 16.30 -5.26 -3.90
N ASP A 113 17.57 -5.33 -3.49
CA ASP A 113 18.27 -6.48 -2.89
C ASP A 113 17.72 -6.91 -1.51
N LEU A 114 16.40 -6.83 -1.32
CA LEU A 114 15.70 -7.34 -0.14
C LEU A 114 15.18 -8.78 -0.37
N GLU A 115 15.59 -9.46 -1.46
CA GLU A 115 15.36 -10.90 -1.76
C GLU A 115 13.94 -11.44 -1.50
N GLY A 116 12.90 -10.61 -1.64
CA GLY A 116 11.53 -11.01 -1.32
C GLY A 116 11.23 -11.18 0.18
N ARG A 117 12.04 -10.58 1.07
CA ARG A 117 11.85 -10.48 2.52
C ARG A 117 10.52 -9.81 2.88
N PHE A 118 10.04 -8.91 2.03
CA PHE A 118 8.83 -8.12 2.23
C PHE A 118 7.76 -8.46 1.19
N LEU A 119 6.49 -8.37 1.56
CA LEU A 119 5.38 -8.40 0.61
C LEU A 119 5.10 -7.04 0.01
N ASP A 120 4.42 -7.04 -1.13
CA ASP A 120 3.97 -5.82 -1.79
C ASP A 120 3.22 -4.89 -0.82
N GLY A 121 3.66 -3.63 -0.74
CA GLY A 121 3.15 -2.60 0.17
C GLY A 121 3.61 -2.71 1.63
N GLU A 122 4.37 -3.74 2.01
CA GLU A 122 4.84 -3.91 3.39
C GLU A 122 5.85 -2.81 3.75
N MET A 123 5.69 -2.21 4.93
CA MET A 123 6.59 -1.20 5.47
C MET A 123 7.99 -1.80 5.66
N ILE A 124 8.97 -1.18 5.02
CA ILE A 124 10.37 -1.55 5.17
C ILE A 124 10.88 -1.01 6.51
N ARG A 125 11.50 -1.89 7.30
CA ARG A 125 12.07 -1.61 8.62
C ARG A 125 13.25 -2.53 8.89
N ASP A 126 14.05 -2.17 9.89
CA ASP A 126 15.21 -2.97 10.32
C ASP A 126 16.13 -3.31 9.12
N THR A 127 16.52 -2.27 8.37
CA THR A 127 17.48 -2.40 7.27
C THR A 127 18.54 -1.30 7.31
N SER A 128 19.80 -1.72 7.21
CA SER A 128 20.98 -0.85 7.15
C SER A 128 21.12 -0.14 5.81
N TRP A 129 20.47 -0.67 4.77
CA TRP A 129 20.53 -0.13 3.43
C TRP A 129 19.25 -0.45 2.64
N LEU A 130 18.78 0.49 1.83
CA LEU A 130 17.72 0.30 0.86
C LEU A 130 17.83 1.36 -0.25
N SER A 131 17.60 0.95 -1.50
CA SER A 131 17.34 1.88 -2.59
C SER A 131 15.95 2.51 -2.40
N VAL A 132 15.81 3.81 -2.63
CA VAL A 132 14.55 4.54 -2.47
C VAL A 132 14.09 4.99 -3.85
N PHE A 133 12.83 4.72 -4.18
CA PHE A 133 12.24 5.08 -5.46
C PHE A 133 11.01 5.97 -5.25
N GLN A 134 10.80 6.89 -6.19
CA GLN A 134 9.60 7.71 -6.31
C GLN A 134 9.23 7.80 -7.78
N ASP A 135 7.95 7.59 -8.10
CA ASP A 135 7.43 7.59 -9.47
C ASP A 135 8.20 6.67 -10.44
N GLY A 136 8.61 5.49 -9.95
CA GLY A 136 9.36 4.49 -10.72
C GLY A 136 10.82 4.88 -11.01
N LYS A 137 11.34 5.95 -10.40
CA LYS A 137 12.72 6.38 -10.54
C LYS A 137 13.48 6.19 -9.24
N HIS A 138 14.70 5.70 -9.34
CA HIS A 138 15.62 5.68 -8.20
C HIS A 138 15.98 7.12 -7.82
N ILE A 139 15.78 7.49 -6.56
CA ILE A 139 16.00 8.85 -6.08
C ILE A 139 17.12 8.98 -5.05
N CYS A 140 17.48 7.93 -4.31
CA CYS A 140 18.63 7.91 -3.39
C CYS A 140 18.67 6.58 -2.65
N TYR A 141 19.76 6.34 -1.92
CA TYR A 141 19.82 5.31 -0.89
C TYR A 141 19.36 5.84 0.48
N GLY A 142 18.91 4.91 1.32
CA GLY A 142 18.44 5.18 2.66
C GLY A 142 18.64 4.00 3.62
N ARG A 143 18.25 4.20 4.87
CA ARG A 143 18.15 3.16 5.91
C ARG A 143 16.85 3.31 6.66
N ALA A 144 16.32 2.21 7.20
CA ALA A 144 15.10 2.23 8.00
C ALA A 144 15.35 1.64 9.40
N ASP A 145 14.90 2.36 10.43
CA ASP A 145 14.97 1.89 11.82
C ASP A 145 13.93 0.80 12.12
N ALA A 146 13.89 0.32 13.37
CA ALA A 146 12.95 -0.72 13.81
C ALA A 146 11.47 -0.32 13.73
N ASN A 147 11.18 0.98 13.68
CA ASN A 147 9.83 1.51 13.50
C ASN A 147 9.55 1.85 12.02
N GLY A 148 10.47 1.55 11.10
CA GLY A 148 10.35 1.85 9.67
C GLY A 148 10.64 3.30 9.31
N ARG A 149 11.17 4.11 10.23
CA ARG A 149 11.50 5.51 9.93
C ARG A 149 12.73 5.55 9.04
N VAL A 150 12.60 6.23 7.90
CA VAL A 150 13.61 6.30 6.87
C VAL A 150 14.53 7.50 7.12
N THR A 151 15.84 7.27 7.00
CA THR A 151 16.85 8.32 6.85
C THR A 151 17.45 8.21 5.45
N LEU A 152 17.36 9.28 4.66
CA LEU A 152 17.99 9.36 3.33
C LEU A 152 19.46 9.72 3.48
N ILE A 153 20.33 9.09 2.69
CA ILE A 153 21.78 9.20 2.89
C ILE A 153 22.50 9.75 1.65
N GLY A 154 21.98 9.50 0.42
CA GLY A 154 22.48 10.15 -0.80
C GLY A 154 22.50 9.23 -2.03
N PHE A 155 23.12 9.69 -3.13
CA PHE A 155 23.26 8.93 -4.39
C PHE A 155 24.60 8.20 -4.54
N ASP A 156 25.65 8.70 -3.90
CA ASP A 156 27.04 8.24 -4.11
C ASP A 156 27.52 7.24 -3.04
N GLU A 157 26.63 6.77 -2.17
CA GLU A 157 26.99 5.73 -1.20
C GLU A 157 26.97 4.34 -1.84
N GLU A 158 28.08 3.62 -1.70
CA GLU A 158 28.19 2.22 -2.07
C GLU A 158 27.46 1.36 -1.03
N ASP A 159 26.73 0.35 -1.51
CA ASP A 159 26.13 -0.66 -0.67
C ASP A 159 27.21 -1.29 0.23
N PRO A 160 27.10 -1.16 1.57
CA PRO A 160 28.11 -1.67 2.50
C PRO A 160 28.30 -3.18 2.40
N ASP A 161 27.32 -3.91 1.85
CA ASP A 161 27.35 -5.37 1.69
C ASP A 161 27.93 -5.83 0.33
N MET A 162 28.08 -4.93 -0.66
CA MET A 162 28.60 -5.26 -2.00
C MET A 162 30.13 -5.33 -2.09
N GLY A 163 30.87 -4.94 -1.03
CA GLY A 163 32.33 -4.84 -1.08
C GLY A 163 32.84 -3.80 -2.09
N PRO A 164 34.15 -3.49 -2.11
CA PRO A 164 34.69 -2.53 -3.07
C PRO A 164 34.47 -3.02 -4.50
N ARG A 165 33.84 -2.19 -5.34
CA ARG A 165 33.73 -2.46 -6.78
C ARG A 165 35.11 -2.29 -7.42
N GLU A 166 35.66 -3.36 -7.99
CA GLU A 166 36.92 -3.38 -8.77
C GLU A 166 36.83 -2.58 -10.08
#